data_AF-A0A9W9TVY8-F1
#
_entry.id   AF-A0A9W9TVY8-F1
#
_cell.length_a   1.000
_cell.length_b   1.000
_cell.length_c   1.000
_cell.angle_alpha   90.00
_cell.angle_beta   90.00
_cell.angle_gamma   90.00
#
_symmetry.space_group_name_H-M   'P 1'
#
loop_
_entity.id
_entity.type
_entity.pdbx_description
1 polymer ?
#
loop_
_entity_poly.entity_id
_entity_poly.type
_entity_poly.pdbx_seq_one_letter_code
_entity_poly.pdbx_strand_id
1 'polypeptide(L)'
;MGQAASWRATLLKYHLLGNLLPLALVSFTGSHVCRFGTNLWGQETDSIPVGLGYSFRPRELACLKDFIGGHAWILGKSQPDPIQPGLKLSLVVQDLQELWGPVWLVGGAAHKGPIIRTERGFIVPLPRAEQPSEFERTGEIECHWTTEVPEYINQADRLLLNNTSRILIGTESMSSSGLTVNP
;
A
#
# COMPACT_ATOMS: atom_id res chain seq x y z
N MET A 1 38.02 24.96 8.23
CA MET A 1 36.89 24.63 7.33
C MET A 1 36.06 23.41 7.76
N GLY A 2 36.28 22.78 8.94
CA GLY A 2 35.53 21.58 9.36
C GLY A 2 34.26 21.84 10.20
N GLN A 3 34.18 22.95 10.93
CA GLN A 3 32.98 23.26 11.72
C GLN A 3 31.80 23.67 10.81
N ALA A 4 32.09 24.36 9.68
CA ALA A 4 31.19 24.75 8.57
C ALA A 4 30.06 23.75 8.23
N ALA A 5 30.49 22.51 8.07
CA ALA A 5 29.66 21.42 7.59
C ALA A 5 28.91 20.72 8.74
N SER A 6 29.45 20.77 9.97
CA SER A 6 28.92 20.08 11.14
C SER A 6 27.57 20.65 11.60
N TRP A 7 27.43 21.97 11.68
CA TRP A 7 26.18 22.58 12.15
C TRP A 7 25.12 22.62 11.04
N ARG A 8 25.52 22.73 9.77
CA ARG A 8 24.59 22.57 8.63
C ARG A 8 24.00 21.17 8.59
N ALA A 9 24.82 20.12 8.75
CA ALA A 9 24.36 18.74 8.83
C ALA A 9 23.44 18.49 10.04
N THR A 10 23.77 19.10 11.18
CA THR A 10 22.96 19.00 12.41
C THR A 10 21.61 19.72 12.27
N LEU A 11 21.57 20.92 11.70
CA LEU A 11 20.32 21.66 11.40
C LEU A 11 19.46 20.94 10.36
N LEU A 12 20.05 20.35 9.32
CA LEU A 12 19.35 19.52 8.35
C LEU A 12 18.73 18.27 8.98
N LYS A 13 19.41 17.64 9.94
CA LYS A 13 18.87 16.50 10.70
C LYS A 13 17.68 16.88 11.57
N TYR A 14 17.74 18.02 12.26
CA TYR A 14 16.61 18.50 13.07
C TYR A 14 15.42 18.96 12.24
N HIS A 15 15.64 19.55 11.07
CA HIS A 15 14.56 19.84 10.12
C HIS A 15 13.93 18.58 9.54
N LEU A 16 14.76 17.57 9.19
CA LEU A 16 14.28 16.28 8.71
C LEU A 16 13.42 15.59 9.78
N LEU A 17 13.91 15.48 11.03
CA LEU A 17 13.18 14.88 12.14
C LEU A 17 11.92 15.67 12.52
N GLY A 18 12.02 17.00 12.55
CA GLY A 18 10.92 17.90 12.89
C GLY A 18 9.78 17.89 11.88
N ASN A 19 10.06 17.59 10.60
CA ASN A 19 9.05 17.45 9.56
C ASN A 19 8.60 16.00 9.38
N LEU A 20 9.49 15.02 9.53
CA LEU A 20 9.16 13.59 9.41
C LEU A 20 8.26 13.12 10.53
N LEU A 21 8.49 13.54 11.77
CA LEU A 21 7.74 13.01 12.91
C LEU A 21 6.26 13.39 12.86
N PRO A 22 5.86 14.66 12.63
CA PRO A 22 4.46 15.01 12.44
C PRO A 22 3.86 14.34 11.20
N LEU A 23 4.59 14.25 10.08
CA LEU A 23 4.07 13.58 8.89
C LEU A 23 3.93 12.07 9.06
N ALA A 24 4.85 11.43 9.77
CA ALA A 24 4.76 10.02 10.11
C ALA A 24 3.59 9.78 11.06
N LEU A 25 3.36 10.66 12.04
CA LEU A 25 2.22 10.60 12.94
C LEU A 25 0.89 10.78 12.18
N VAL A 26 0.84 11.75 11.27
CA VAL A 26 -0.33 12.09 10.45
C VAL A 26 -0.59 11.02 9.38
N SER A 27 0.45 10.39 8.85
CA SER A 27 0.31 9.20 8.01
C SER A 27 -0.20 8.03 8.84
N PHE A 28 0.47 7.67 9.94
CA PHE A 28 0.17 6.52 10.79
C PHE A 28 -1.24 6.56 11.42
N THR A 29 -1.82 7.74 11.66
CA THR A 29 -3.17 7.90 12.24
C THR A 29 -4.32 7.58 11.26
N GLY A 30 -4.08 6.73 10.25
CA GLY A 30 -5.11 6.19 9.36
C GLY A 30 -5.61 7.18 8.31
N SER A 31 -4.90 8.29 8.11
CA SER A 31 -5.33 9.38 7.25
C SER A 31 -4.51 9.46 5.96
N HIS A 32 -3.90 8.36 5.52
CA HIS A 32 -3.02 8.32 4.33
C HIS A 32 -3.67 8.90 3.06
N VAL A 33 -5.00 8.90 2.99
CA VAL A 33 -5.83 9.34 1.86
C VAL A 33 -6.43 10.74 2.09
N CYS A 34 -6.28 11.28 3.29
CA CYS A 34 -6.71 12.62 3.64
C CYS A 34 -5.84 13.64 2.92
N ARG A 35 -6.47 14.59 2.26
CA ARG A 35 -5.77 15.75 1.69
C ARG A 35 -5.37 16.67 2.82
N PHE A 36 -4.24 16.37 3.46
CA PHE A 36 -3.67 17.16 4.56
C PHE A 36 -3.53 18.63 4.20
N GLY A 37 -3.17 18.93 2.95
CA GLY A 37 -3.18 20.30 2.45
C GLY A 37 -4.51 21.01 2.70
N THR A 38 -5.62 20.42 2.26
CA THR A 38 -6.96 21.01 2.42
C THR A 38 -7.45 20.95 3.87
N ASN A 39 -7.29 19.81 4.54
CA ASN A 39 -7.92 19.55 5.84
C ASN A 39 -7.15 20.14 7.03
N LEU A 40 -5.81 20.27 6.95
CA LEU A 40 -4.99 20.81 8.03
C LEU A 40 -4.48 22.23 7.72
N TRP A 41 -4.24 22.55 6.45
CA TRP A 41 -3.60 23.81 6.05
C TRP A 41 -4.48 24.72 5.19
N GLY A 42 -5.68 24.28 4.79
CA GLY A 42 -6.59 25.06 3.95
C GLY A 42 -6.04 25.36 2.54
N GLN A 43 -5.02 24.64 2.08
CA GLN A 43 -4.36 24.85 0.80
C GLN A 43 -4.12 23.53 0.07
N GLU A 44 -4.49 23.45 -1.20
CA GLU A 44 -4.16 22.29 -2.03
C GLU A 44 -2.62 22.21 -2.17
N THR A 45 -2.04 21.15 -1.60
CA THR A 45 -0.59 20.92 -1.58
C THR A 45 -0.33 19.61 -2.28
N ASP A 46 0.45 19.65 -3.35
CA ASP A 46 0.79 18.45 -4.15
C ASP A 46 2.13 17.82 -3.74
N SER A 47 2.89 18.48 -2.86
CA SER A 47 4.18 17.99 -2.39
C SER A 47 4.59 18.67 -1.08
N ILE A 48 5.03 17.87 -0.11
CA ILE A 48 5.59 18.33 1.15
C ILE A 48 7.09 17.99 1.14
N PRO A 49 8.00 18.97 1.01
CA PRO A 49 9.43 18.70 1.04
C PRO A 49 9.88 18.30 2.44
N VAL A 50 10.60 17.18 2.54
CA VAL A 50 11.13 16.67 3.81
C VAL A 50 12.61 17.02 3.96
N GLY A 51 13.29 17.28 2.84
CA GLY A 51 14.73 17.59 2.77
C GLY A 51 15.51 16.47 2.09
N LEU A 52 16.81 16.70 1.82
CA LEU A 52 17.72 15.74 1.18
C LEU A 52 17.22 15.17 -0.16
N GLY A 53 16.41 15.95 -0.90
CA GLY A 53 15.80 15.50 -2.15
C GLY A 53 14.67 14.48 -1.96
N TYR A 54 14.04 14.45 -0.78
CA TYR A 54 12.82 13.68 -0.50
C TYR A 54 11.62 14.59 -0.26
N SER A 55 10.46 14.10 -0.67
CA SER A 55 9.17 14.76 -0.48
C SER A 55 8.07 13.73 -0.32
N PHE A 56 7.06 14.07 0.49
CA PHE A 56 5.79 13.36 0.44
C PHE A 56 4.95 13.91 -0.69
N ARG A 57 4.34 13.04 -1.48
CA ARG A 57 3.43 13.40 -2.57
C ARG A 57 2.23 12.46 -2.59
N PRO A 58 1.04 12.94 -2.94
CA PRO A 58 -0.09 12.05 -3.18
C PRO A 58 0.20 11.20 -4.42
N ARG A 59 0.07 9.88 -4.30
CA ARG A 59 0.27 8.91 -5.37
C ARG A 59 -0.87 7.92 -5.39
N GLU A 60 -1.22 7.49 -6.59
CA GLU A 60 -2.19 6.43 -6.80
C GLU A 60 -1.55 5.10 -6.43
N LEU A 61 -2.27 4.30 -5.64
CA LEU A 61 -1.94 2.91 -5.38
C LEU A 61 -2.74 2.04 -6.36
N ALA A 62 -2.05 1.21 -7.13
CA ALA A 62 -2.69 0.38 -8.14
C ALA A 62 -3.70 -0.58 -7.49
N CYS A 63 -4.86 -0.77 -8.14
CA CYS A 63 -6.00 -1.58 -7.67
C CYS A 63 -6.59 -1.18 -6.31
N LEU A 64 -6.06 -0.16 -5.62
CA LEU A 64 -6.46 0.20 -4.27
C LEU A 64 -7.20 1.54 -4.21
N LYS A 65 -7.39 2.22 -5.34
CA LYS A 65 -8.05 3.53 -5.41
C LYS A 65 -9.41 3.54 -4.73
N ASP A 66 -10.26 2.55 -5.00
CA ASP A 66 -11.61 2.46 -4.43
C ASP A 66 -11.59 1.97 -2.99
N PHE A 67 -10.63 1.11 -2.64
CA PHE A 67 -10.42 0.66 -1.26
C PHE A 67 -10.06 1.83 -0.34
N ILE A 68 -9.02 2.58 -0.72
CA ILE A 68 -8.49 3.70 0.09
C ILE A 68 -9.35 4.96 -0.09
N GLY A 69 -10.00 5.13 -1.24
CA GLY A 69 -10.85 6.29 -1.55
C GLY A 69 -10.10 7.49 -2.11
N GLY A 70 -8.95 7.27 -2.79
CA GLY A 70 -8.16 8.36 -3.36
C GLY A 70 -6.68 8.08 -3.55
N HIS A 71 -5.86 9.14 -3.49
CA HIS A 71 -4.40 9.05 -3.54
C HIS A 71 -3.83 8.93 -2.12
N ALA A 72 -2.80 8.10 -1.95
CA ALA A 72 -2.09 7.98 -0.69
C ALA A 72 -0.86 8.91 -0.66
N TRP A 73 -0.55 9.52 0.48
CA TRP A 73 0.70 10.25 0.66
C TRP A 73 1.88 9.30 0.78
N ILE A 74 2.80 9.37 -0.18
CA ILE A 74 3.99 8.50 -0.25
C ILE A 74 5.25 9.34 -0.13
N LEU A 75 6.15 8.93 0.76
CA LEU A 75 7.50 9.47 0.86
C LEU A 75 8.36 8.91 -0.27
N GLY A 76 8.87 9.78 -1.14
CA GLY A 76 9.74 9.39 -2.24
C GLY A 76 10.80 10.44 -2.54
N LYS A 77 11.69 10.13 -3.49
CA LYS A 77 12.62 11.12 -4.02
C LYS A 77 11.83 12.22 -4.74
N SER A 78 12.29 13.46 -4.63
CA SER A 78 11.64 14.65 -5.19
C SER A 78 11.78 14.78 -6.71
N GLN A 79 12.53 13.88 -7.37
CA GLN A 79 12.59 13.88 -8.83
C GLN A 79 11.22 13.57 -9.43
N PRO A 80 10.92 14.08 -10.65
CA PRO A 80 9.72 13.67 -11.36
C PRO A 80 9.85 12.19 -11.65
N ASP A 81 8.96 11.38 -11.10
CA ASP A 81 8.84 10.02 -11.56
C ASP A 81 8.37 10.07 -13.02
N PRO A 82 8.87 9.18 -13.89
CA PRO A 82 8.27 8.99 -15.20
C PRO A 82 6.77 8.70 -15.02
N ILE A 83 5.96 8.92 -16.06
CA ILE A 83 4.53 8.59 -16.07
C ILE A 83 4.41 7.12 -15.67
N GLN A 84 4.16 6.89 -14.38
CA GLN A 84 4.24 5.56 -13.79
C GLN A 84 2.82 5.05 -13.61
N PRO A 85 2.57 3.76 -13.88
CA PRO A 85 1.37 3.11 -13.39
C PRO A 85 1.28 3.25 -11.87
N GLY A 86 0.06 3.12 -11.32
CA GLY A 86 -0.15 3.19 -9.87
C GLY A 86 0.85 2.34 -9.09
N LEU A 87 1.27 2.80 -7.92
CA LEU A 87 2.28 2.10 -7.12
C LEU A 87 1.70 0.80 -6.58
N LYS A 88 2.45 -0.30 -6.72
CA LYS A 88 2.17 -1.53 -6.00
C LYS A 88 2.62 -1.41 -4.55
N LEU A 89 1.98 -2.16 -3.67
CA LEU A 89 2.23 -2.15 -2.24
C LEU A 89 2.70 -3.53 -1.77
N SER A 90 3.95 -3.60 -1.31
CA SER A 90 4.53 -4.79 -0.66
C SER A 90 4.43 -4.68 0.86
N LEU A 91 3.84 -5.68 1.50
CA LEU A 91 3.75 -5.77 2.95
C LEU A 91 3.46 -7.20 3.42
N VAL A 92 3.56 -7.41 4.73
CA VAL A 92 3.10 -8.65 5.36
C VAL A 92 1.61 -8.53 5.69
N VAL A 93 0.86 -9.64 5.61
CA VAL A 93 -0.59 -9.64 5.91
C VAL A 93 -0.91 -9.11 7.31
N GLN A 94 -0.03 -9.33 8.29
CA GLN A 94 -0.17 -8.74 9.62
C GLN A 94 -0.10 -7.20 9.60
N ASP A 95 0.85 -6.62 8.86
CA ASP A 95 1.01 -5.16 8.76
C ASP A 95 -0.23 -4.50 8.11
N LEU A 96 -0.90 -5.23 7.21
CA LEU A 96 -2.15 -4.79 6.59
C LEU A 96 -3.23 -4.52 7.64
N GLN A 97 -3.31 -5.37 8.67
CA GLN A 97 -4.26 -5.23 9.77
C GLN A 97 -3.99 -3.97 10.59
N GLU A 98 -2.72 -3.66 10.80
CA GLU A 98 -2.29 -2.50 11.58
C GLU A 98 -2.54 -1.19 10.82
N LEU A 99 -2.41 -1.20 9.49
CA LEU A 99 -2.52 -0.01 8.66
C LEU A 99 -3.96 0.34 8.22
N TRP A 100 -4.77 -0.67 7.86
CA TRP A 100 -6.10 -0.45 7.27
C TRP A 100 -7.25 -1.12 8.02
N GLY A 101 -7.02 -1.49 9.28
CA GLY A 101 -8.04 -2.02 10.15
C GLY A 101 -8.21 -3.53 10.02
N PRO A 102 -9.33 -4.07 10.52
CA PRO A 102 -9.46 -5.51 10.67
C PRO A 102 -9.47 -6.22 9.30
N VAL A 103 -8.67 -7.29 9.22
CA VAL A 103 -8.60 -8.17 8.06
C VAL A 103 -8.79 -9.61 8.49
N TRP A 104 -9.45 -10.41 7.66
CA TRP A 104 -9.74 -11.81 7.97
C TRP A 104 -9.30 -12.72 6.83
N LEU A 105 -8.55 -13.76 7.14
CA LEU A 105 -8.30 -14.85 6.22
C LEU A 105 -9.56 -15.73 6.16
N VAL A 106 -10.17 -15.85 4.97
CA VAL A 106 -11.44 -16.56 4.80
C VAL A 106 -11.26 -17.74 3.85
N GLY A 107 -12.02 -18.83 4.06
CA GLY A 107 -12.08 -19.97 3.14
C GLY A 107 -11.01 -21.05 3.36
N GLY A 108 -10.25 -21.00 4.45
CA GLY A 108 -9.27 -22.02 4.82
C GLY A 108 -9.33 -22.43 6.30
N ALA A 109 -8.24 -23.00 6.81
CA ALA A 109 -8.13 -23.45 8.20
C ALA A 109 -7.53 -22.36 9.10
N ALA A 110 -8.06 -22.15 10.30
CA ALA A 110 -7.60 -21.25 11.38
C ALA A 110 -6.82 -19.97 10.98
N HIS A 111 -5.56 -20.09 10.54
CA HIS A 111 -4.66 -18.98 10.20
C HIS A 111 -4.21 -18.97 8.72
N LYS A 112 -4.93 -19.70 7.87
CA LYS A 112 -4.67 -19.80 6.44
C LYS A 112 -5.96 -19.63 5.67
N GLY A 113 -5.93 -18.84 4.60
CA GLY A 113 -7.09 -18.64 3.73
C GLY A 113 -6.65 -18.27 2.32
N PRO A 114 -7.40 -18.66 1.28
CA PRO A 114 -7.10 -18.24 -0.08
C PRO A 114 -7.41 -16.76 -0.34
N ILE A 115 -8.17 -16.08 0.53
CA ILE A 115 -8.53 -14.67 0.39
C ILE A 115 -8.38 -13.94 1.72
N ILE A 116 -8.07 -12.64 1.63
CA ILE A 116 -8.14 -11.71 2.74
C ILE A 116 -9.40 -10.87 2.56
N ARG A 117 -10.36 -10.98 3.48
CA ARG A 117 -11.51 -10.09 3.57
C ARG A 117 -11.10 -8.83 4.33
N THR A 118 -11.50 -7.68 3.80
CA THR A 118 -11.42 -6.36 4.43
C THR A 118 -12.83 -5.82 4.64
N GLU A 119 -12.97 -4.67 5.30
CA GLU A 119 -14.27 -4.02 5.46
C GLU A 119 -14.92 -3.57 4.13
N ARG A 120 -14.11 -3.35 3.10
CA ARG A 120 -14.56 -2.74 1.82
C ARG A 120 -14.48 -3.68 0.62
N GLY A 121 -13.99 -4.91 0.79
CA GLY A 121 -13.80 -5.87 -0.29
C GLY A 121 -12.82 -6.96 0.07
N PHE A 122 -12.16 -7.53 -0.94
CA PHE A 122 -11.27 -8.67 -0.81
C PHE A 122 -9.92 -8.37 -1.45
N ILE A 123 -8.85 -8.82 -0.81
CA ILE A 123 -7.54 -8.96 -1.43
C ILE A 123 -7.38 -10.43 -1.77
N VAL A 124 -7.14 -10.71 -3.04
CA VAL A 124 -7.10 -12.06 -3.58
C VAL A 124 -5.77 -12.27 -4.32
N PRO A 125 -5.07 -13.40 -4.11
CA PRO A 125 -3.91 -13.76 -4.92
C PRO A 125 -4.30 -13.89 -6.39
N LEU A 126 -3.38 -13.55 -7.29
CA LEU A 126 -3.50 -14.00 -8.67
C LEU A 126 -3.40 -15.53 -8.75
N PRO A 127 -4.04 -16.16 -9.75
CA PRO A 127 -3.87 -17.58 -10.03
C PRO A 127 -2.40 -17.98 -10.07
N ARG A 128 -2.07 -19.20 -9.65
CA ARG A 128 -0.68 -19.67 -9.61
C ARG A 128 0.02 -19.56 -10.98
N ALA A 129 -0.72 -19.78 -12.07
CA ALA A 129 -0.22 -19.64 -13.43
C ALA A 129 0.10 -18.18 -13.85
N GLU A 130 -0.48 -17.19 -13.16
CA GLU A 130 -0.29 -15.76 -13.41
C GLU A 130 0.73 -15.12 -12.45
N GLN A 131 1.22 -15.87 -11.46
CA GLN A 131 2.28 -15.39 -10.58
C GLN A 131 3.58 -15.15 -11.38
N PRO A 132 4.34 -14.09 -11.08
CA PRO A 132 5.59 -13.82 -11.77
C PRO A 132 6.60 -14.94 -11.50
N SER A 133 7.54 -15.15 -12.43
CA SER A 133 8.60 -16.16 -12.27
C SER A 133 9.45 -15.97 -11.00
N GLU A 134 9.51 -14.74 -10.47
CA GLU A 134 10.23 -14.43 -9.24
C GLU A 134 9.48 -14.83 -7.96
N PHE A 135 8.20 -15.20 -8.06
CA PHE A 135 7.38 -15.66 -6.93
C PHE A 135 8.05 -16.81 -6.18
N GLU A 136 8.58 -17.80 -6.90
CA GLU A 136 9.23 -18.97 -6.28
C GLU A 136 10.50 -18.59 -5.52
N ARG A 137 11.19 -17.54 -5.97
CA ARG A 137 12.45 -17.07 -5.35
C ARG A 137 12.19 -16.16 -4.15
N THR A 138 11.21 -15.28 -4.25
CA THR A 138 10.95 -14.22 -3.27
C THR A 138 9.91 -14.63 -2.23
N GLY A 139 9.03 -15.56 -2.56
CA GLY A 139 7.85 -15.91 -1.77
C GLY A 139 6.81 -14.80 -1.67
N GLU A 140 6.97 -13.70 -2.44
CA GLU A 140 6.03 -12.58 -2.46
C GLU A 140 4.89 -12.85 -3.43
N ILE A 141 3.66 -12.89 -2.89
CA ILE A 141 2.47 -13.31 -3.64
C ILE A 141 1.82 -12.07 -4.27
N GLU A 142 1.73 -12.03 -5.60
CA GLU A 142 1.00 -10.97 -6.28
C GLU A 142 -0.50 -11.11 -6.04
N CYS A 143 -1.10 -10.00 -5.64
CA CYS A 143 -2.50 -9.89 -5.26
C CYS A 143 -3.16 -8.68 -5.93
N HIS A 144 -4.48 -8.75 -6.01
CA HIS A 144 -5.31 -7.62 -6.42
C HIS A 144 -6.44 -7.41 -5.41
N TRP A 145 -6.95 -6.19 -5.34
CA TRP A 145 -8.15 -5.89 -4.58
C TRP A 145 -9.38 -5.92 -5.49
N THR A 146 -10.49 -6.43 -4.97
CA THR A 146 -11.75 -6.58 -5.69
C THR A 146 -12.91 -6.48 -4.72
N THR A 147 -14.07 -6.01 -5.18
CA THR A 147 -15.32 -6.03 -4.41
C THR A 147 -16.00 -7.40 -4.44
N GLU A 148 -15.61 -8.26 -5.36
CA GLU A 148 -16.22 -9.57 -5.61
C GLU A 148 -15.19 -10.69 -5.49
N VAL A 149 -15.58 -11.83 -4.93
CA VAL A 149 -14.68 -12.99 -4.82
C VAL A 149 -14.61 -13.71 -6.18
N PRO A 150 -13.43 -13.82 -6.80
CA PRO A 150 -13.32 -14.51 -8.09
C PRO A 150 -13.56 -16.02 -7.96
N GLU A 151 -14.13 -16.63 -8.99
CA GLU A 151 -14.46 -18.06 -8.99
C GLU A 151 -13.23 -18.97 -8.84
N TYR A 152 -12.08 -18.54 -9.36
CA TYR A 152 -10.84 -19.31 -9.35
C TYR A 152 -10.31 -19.59 -7.94
N ILE A 153 -10.77 -18.84 -6.93
CA ILE A 153 -10.45 -19.07 -5.51
C ILE A 153 -10.92 -20.45 -5.01
N ASN A 154 -11.89 -21.06 -5.70
CA ASN A 154 -12.38 -22.40 -5.37
C ASN A 154 -11.61 -23.54 -6.06
N GLN A 155 -10.63 -23.22 -6.92
CA GLN A 155 -9.82 -24.22 -7.60
C GLN A 155 -8.82 -24.91 -6.65
N ALA A 156 -8.43 -26.14 -7.00
CA ALA A 156 -7.59 -26.97 -6.14
C ALA A 156 -6.15 -26.45 -5.97
N ASP A 157 -5.65 -25.70 -6.95
CA ASP A 157 -4.30 -25.16 -7.03
C ASP A 157 -4.15 -23.73 -6.46
N ARG A 158 -5.21 -23.22 -5.82
CA ARG A 158 -5.24 -21.91 -5.19
C ARG A 158 -4.09 -21.68 -4.22
N LEU A 159 -3.62 -20.44 -4.16
CA LEU A 159 -2.64 -20.00 -3.18
C LEU A 159 -3.31 -19.78 -1.82
N LEU A 160 -2.63 -20.19 -0.75
CA LEU A 160 -3.08 -19.95 0.62
C LEU A 160 -2.18 -18.90 1.27
N LEU A 161 -2.82 -17.84 1.75
CA LEU A 161 -2.21 -16.77 2.51
C LEU A 161 -2.26 -17.10 4.00
N ASN A 162 -1.29 -16.59 4.76
CA ASN A 162 -1.27 -16.60 6.21
C ASN A 162 -0.80 -15.23 6.74
N ASN A 163 -0.86 -15.02 8.05
CA ASN A 163 -0.51 -13.72 8.66
C ASN A 163 0.92 -13.27 8.36
N THR A 164 1.84 -14.20 8.11
CA THR A 164 3.26 -13.92 7.79
C THR A 164 3.55 -13.91 6.29
N SER A 165 2.55 -14.15 5.44
CA SER A 165 2.71 -14.07 3.99
C SER A 165 3.06 -12.64 3.59
N ARG A 166 4.09 -12.50 2.75
CA ARG A 166 4.37 -11.26 2.04
C ARG A 166 3.50 -11.20 0.79
N ILE A 167 2.76 -10.12 0.65
CA ILE A 167 1.85 -9.89 -0.48
C ILE A 167 2.25 -8.60 -1.20
N LEU A 168 2.07 -8.61 -2.52
CA LEU A 168 2.25 -7.46 -3.39
C LEU A 168 0.90 -7.08 -4.00
N ILE A 169 0.26 -6.05 -3.48
CA ILE A 169 -1.06 -5.59 -3.93
C ILE A 169 -0.88 -4.57 -5.03
N GLY A 170 -1.66 -4.70 -6.11
CA GLY A 170 -1.71 -3.71 -7.18
C GLY A 170 -1.41 -4.28 -8.56
N THR A 171 -1.51 -5.60 -8.73
CA THR A 171 -1.52 -6.19 -10.06
C THR A 171 -2.96 -6.26 -10.56
N GLU A 172 -3.24 -5.71 -11.74
CA GLU A 172 -4.56 -5.86 -12.36
C GLU A 172 -4.79 -7.33 -12.73
N SER A 173 -5.93 -7.88 -12.33
CA SER A 173 -6.32 -9.22 -12.76
C SER A 173 -6.80 -9.17 -14.21
N MET A 174 -6.29 -10.09 -15.04
CA MET A 174 -6.74 -10.25 -16.43
C MET A 174 -8.13 -10.90 -16.54
N SER A 175 -8.70 -11.39 -15.44
CA SER A 175 -9.99 -12.09 -15.43
C SER A 175 -11.11 -11.22 -14.85
N SER A 176 -11.87 -10.55 -15.73
CA SER A 176 -13.10 -9.86 -15.36
C SER A 176 -14.26 -10.85 -15.26
N SER A 177 -14.43 -11.55 -14.14
CA SER A 177 -15.68 -12.29 -13.84
C SER A 177 -15.80 -12.55 -12.34
N GLY A 178 -16.61 -11.73 -11.66
CA GLY A 178 -17.01 -11.93 -10.27
C GLY A 178 -18.53 -11.85 -10.13
N LEU A 179 -19.03 -12.46 -9.06
CA LEU A 179 -20.45 -12.48 -8.70
C LEU A 179 -20.75 -11.31 -7.76
N THR A 180 -21.68 -10.46 -8.19
CA THR A 180 -22.11 -9.26 -7.47
C THR A 180 -22.98 -9.65 -6.28
N VAL A 181 -22.52 -9.37 -5.06
CA VAL A 181 -23.36 -9.48 -3.86
C VAL A 181 -23.96 -8.10 -3.60
N ASN A 182 -25.25 -7.95 -3.87
CA ASN A 182 -26.00 -6.72 -3.62
C ASN A 182 -26.02 -6.38 -2.11
N PRO A 183 -26.07 -5.07 -1.76
CA PRO A 183 -26.07 -4.55 -0.39
C PRO A 183 -27.29 -4.94 0.43
#